data_AF-A0A2A4J2H2-F1
#
_entry.id   AF-A0A2A4J2H2-F1
#
_cell.length_a   1.000
_cell.length_b   1.000
_cell.length_c   1.000
_cell.angle_alpha   90.00
_cell.angle_beta   90.00
_cell.angle_gamma   90.00
#
_symmetry.space_group_name_H-M   'P 1'
#
loop_
_entity.id
_entity.type
_entity.pdbx_description
1 polymer ?
#
loop_
_entity_poly.entity_id
_entity_poly.type
_entity_poly.pdbx_seq_one_letter_code
_entity_poly.pdbx_strand_id
1 'polypeptide(L)'
;MSRYHFIISICVAVSYAVYIAADNEVLATNDESADPDLVRRCFHFTWLGPRWNNNSVFLNATCQDATRLASGVPCVEPLVVSYDGTWPDVEYIWRNHLGNASCILANNDVCAQYTYYFDGH
;
A
#
# COMPACT_ATOMS: atom_id res chain seq x y z
N MET A 1 17.37 -45.61 39.55
CA MET A 1 17.77 -44.35 38.88
C MET A 1 17.63 -44.38 37.35
N SER A 2 17.69 -45.53 36.66
CA SER A 2 17.62 -45.62 35.18
C SER A 2 16.26 -45.26 34.52
N ARG A 3 15.12 -45.49 35.19
CA ARG A 3 13.78 -45.23 34.62
C ARG A 3 13.43 -43.75 34.40
N TYR A 4 14.00 -42.85 35.19
CA TYR A 4 13.72 -41.41 35.07
C TYR A 4 14.43 -40.77 33.87
N HIS A 5 15.61 -41.27 33.49
CA HIS A 5 16.34 -40.79 32.32
C HIS A 5 15.63 -41.14 31.01
N PHE A 6 14.97 -42.31 30.95
CA PHE A 6 14.20 -42.72 29.78
C PHE A 6 12.98 -41.84 29.54
N ILE A 7 12.27 -41.46 30.61
CA ILE A 7 11.08 -40.60 30.53
C ILE A 7 11.46 -39.19 30.07
N ILE A 8 12.53 -38.61 30.64
CA ILE A 8 13.00 -37.26 30.26
C ILE A 8 13.43 -37.24 28.79
N SER A 9 14.13 -38.27 28.31
CA SER A 9 14.55 -38.36 26.91
C SER A 9 13.38 -38.45 25.93
N ILE A 10 12.33 -39.20 26.29
CA ILE A 10 11.11 -39.30 25.47
C ILE A 10 10.39 -37.95 25.44
N CYS A 11 10.28 -37.25 26.57
CA CYS A 11 9.65 -35.92 26.62
C CYS A 11 10.36 -34.92 25.70
N VAL A 12 11.69 -34.84 25.75
CA VAL A 12 12.46 -33.90 24.90
C VAL A 12 12.28 -34.23 23.41
N ALA A 13 12.31 -35.51 23.04
CA ALA A 13 12.11 -35.93 21.65
C ALA A 13 10.69 -35.60 21.15
N VAL A 14 9.66 -35.81 21.96
CA VAL A 14 8.27 -35.48 21.62
C VAL A 14 8.07 -33.97 21.50
N SER A 15 8.62 -33.16 22.42
CA SER A 15 8.54 -31.70 22.35
C SER A 15 9.22 -31.14 21.10
N TYR A 16 10.39 -31.68 20.73
CA TYR A 16 11.12 -31.25 19.54
C TYR A 16 10.39 -31.65 18.25
N ALA A 17 9.81 -32.86 18.19
CA ALA A 17 9.03 -33.32 17.05
C ALA A 17 7.74 -32.49 16.84
N VAL A 18 7.07 -32.07 17.92
CA VAL A 18 5.91 -31.17 17.85
C VAL A 18 6.31 -29.79 17.33
N TYR A 19 7.46 -29.27 17.73
CA TYR A 19 8.00 -28.00 17.23
C TYR A 19 8.22 -28.04 15.71
N ILE A 20 8.88 -29.10 15.20
CA ILE A 20 9.15 -29.23 13.76
C ILE A 20 7.85 -29.36 12.94
N ALA A 21 6.83 -30.04 13.48
CA ALA A 21 5.56 -30.20 12.78
C ALA A 21 4.74 -28.90 12.67
N ALA A 22 5.01 -27.91 13.53
CA ALA A 22 4.31 -26.62 13.51
C ALA A 22 4.87 -25.63 12.47
N ASP A 23 6.09 -25.84 11.98
CA ASP A 23 6.77 -24.88 11.09
C ASP A 23 6.57 -25.18 9.59
N ASN A 24 5.87 -26.28 9.25
CA ASN A 24 5.83 -26.80 7.88
C ASN A 24 4.55 -26.46 7.08
N GLU A 25 3.67 -25.59 7.60
CA GLU A 25 2.57 -24.99 6.84
C GLU A 25 2.92 -23.57 6.38
N VAL A 26 3.94 -23.46 5.53
CA VAL A 26 3.95 -22.38 4.53
C VAL A 26 4.12 -23.04 3.17
N LEU A 27 3.07 -23.75 2.75
CA LEU A 27 2.92 -24.13 1.36
C LEU A 27 2.71 -22.82 0.59
N ALA A 28 3.75 -22.40 -0.13
CA ALA A 28 3.63 -21.35 -1.14
C ALA A 28 2.70 -21.86 -2.25
N THR A 29 1.39 -21.73 -2.05
CA THR A 29 0.41 -21.87 -3.11
C THR A 29 0.58 -20.66 -4.02
N ASN A 30 0.95 -20.93 -5.28
CA ASN A 30 0.74 -20.00 -6.37
C ASN A 30 -0.77 -19.79 -6.49
N ASP A 31 -1.28 -18.80 -5.76
CA ASP A 31 -2.70 -18.60 -5.60
C ASP A 31 -3.22 -17.68 -6.69
N GLU A 32 -3.73 -18.30 -7.75
CA GLU A 32 -4.62 -17.69 -8.74
C GLU A 32 -6.07 -17.65 -8.20
N SER A 33 -6.24 -17.45 -6.89
CA SER A 33 -7.47 -17.01 -6.26
C SER A 33 -7.18 -15.88 -5.29
N ALA A 34 -6.92 -14.69 -5.85
CA ALA A 34 -6.76 -13.49 -5.05
C ALA A 34 -8.00 -13.26 -4.19
N ASP A 35 -7.91 -13.58 -2.90
CA ASP A 35 -8.75 -12.98 -1.88
C ASP A 35 -8.71 -11.45 -2.12
N PRO A 36 -9.86 -10.79 -2.38
CA PRO A 36 -9.89 -9.36 -2.65
C PRO A 36 -9.27 -8.53 -1.51
N ASP A 37 -9.17 -9.07 -0.29
CA ASP A 37 -8.54 -8.43 0.87
C ASP A 37 -7.00 -8.66 0.93
N LEU A 38 -6.43 -9.55 0.10
CA LEU A 38 -4.97 -9.81 0.00
C LEU A 38 -4.31 -9.18 -1.23
N VAL A 39 -5.06 -8.43 -2.03
CA VAL A 39 -4.53 -7.78 -3.24
C VAL A 39 -3.60 -6.62 -2.87
N ARG A 40 -2.31 -6.76 -3.20
CA ARG A 40 -1.32 -5.69 -3.01
C ARG A 40 -1.62 -4.50 -3.94
N ARG A 41 -1.69 -3.30 -3.37
CA ARG A 41 -2.00 -2.06 -4.09
C ARG A 41 -1.04 -0.93 -3.73
N CYS A 42 -0.84 0.01 -4.66
CA CYS A 42 -0.15 1.28 -4.41
C CYS A 42 -1.12 2.44 -4.60
N PHE A 43 -0.97 3.50 -3.80
CA PHE A 43 -1.63 4.76 -4.08
C PHE A 43 -1.26 5.25 -5.47
N HIS A 44 -2.28 5.69 -6.21
CA HIS A 44 -2.17 6.19 -7.56
C HIS A 44 -3.15 7.35 -7.71
N PHE A 45 -2.67 8.55 -7.36
CA PHE A 45 -3.41 9.81 -7.43
C PHE A 45 -2.43 10.98 -7.43
N THR A 46 -2.90 12.18 -7.80
CA THR A 46 -2.10 13.41 -7.72
C THR A 46 -2.62 14.31 -6.61
N TRP A 47 -1.77 14.68 -5.66
CA TRP A 47 -2.12 15.69 -4.67
C TRP A 47 -1.74 17.09 -5.16
N LEU A 48 -2.70 18.02 -5.18
CA LEU A 48 -2.48 19.40 -5.67
C LEU A 48 -1.70 20.29 -4.71
N GLY A 49 -1.31 19.76 -3.55
CA GLY A 49 -0.41 20.41 -2.64
C GLY A 49 -1.06 21.44 -1.71
N PRO A 50 -0.22 22.09 -0.88
CA PRO A 50 -0.65 22.88 0.28
C PRO A 50 -1.31 24.23 -0.07
N ARG A 51 -1.22 24.65 -1.33
CA ARG A 51 -1.73 25.96 -1.79
C ARG A 51 -3.14 25.88 -2.35
N TRP A 52 -3.74 24.69 -2.38
CA TRP A 52 -5.13 24.52 -2.78
C TRP A 52 -6.09 25.07 -1.70
N ASN A 53 -7.16 25.73 -2.12
CA ASN A 53 -8.25 26.20 -1.24
C ASN A 53 -9.59 26.17 -2.01
N ASN A 54 -10.71 26.41 -1.32
CA ASN A 54 -12.06 26.31 -1.92
C ASN A 54 -12.37 27.38 -2.98
N ASN A 55 -11.54 28.44 -3.07
CA ASN A 55 -11.61 29.47 -4.11
C ASN A 55 -10.63 29.18 -5.26
N SER A 56 -9.91 28.06 -5.20
CA SER A 56 -8.95 27.66 -6.21
C SER A 56 -9.69 27.23 -7.48
N VAL A 57 -9.16 27.64 -8.63
CA VAL A 57 -9.69 27.30 -9.96
C VAL A 57 -9.62 25.79 -10.26
N PHE A 58 -9.01 25.00 -9.37
CA PHE A 58 -8.82 23.56 -9.55
C PHE A 58 -9.92 22.69 -8.93
N LEU A 59 -11.05 23.27 -8.53
CA LEU A 59 -12.21 22.51 -8.06
C LEU A 59 -12.87 21.81 -9.27
N ASN A 60 -12.89 20.47 -9.27
CA ASN A 60 -13.23 19.64 -10.44
C ASN A 60 -12.27 19.82 -11.64
N ALA A 61 -11.02 20.23 -11.41
CA ALA A 61 -10.02 20.26 -12.46
C ALA A 61 -9.68 18.84 -12.94
N THR A 62 -9.30 18.75 -14.22
CA THR A 62 -8.61 17.60 -14.78
C THR A 62 -7.11 17.74 -14.59
N CYS A 63 -6.37 16.65 -14.80
CA CYS A 63 -4.92 16.72 -14.85
C CYS A 63 -4.39 17.75 -15.88
N GLN A 64 -5.12 17.96 -16.98
CA GLN A 64 -4.75 18.91 -18.01
C GLN A 64 -4.92 20.36 -17.53
N ASP A 65 -5.92 20.63 -16.69
CA ASP A 65 -6.11 21.96 -16.08
C ASP A 65 -5.03 22.25 -15.05
N ALA A 66 -4.67 21.25 -14.24
CA ALA A 66 -3.64 21.36 -13.20
C ALA A 66 -2.23 21.54 -13.77
N THR A 67 -1.93 20.92 -14.92
CA THR A 67 -0.60 20.97 -15.56
C THR A 67 -0.52 21.95 -16.73
N ARG A 68 -1.58 22.71 -17.03
CA ARG A 68 -1.65 23.61 -18.21
C ARG A 68 -0.48 24.58 -18.34
N LEU A 69 0.07 25.04 -17.22
CA LEU A 69 1.13 26.04 -17.16
C LEU A 69 2.54 25.43 -17.14
N ALA A 70 2.67 24.11 -17.11
CA ALA A 70 3.94 23.42 -16.92
C ALA A 70 4.00 22.14 -17.77
N SER A 71 4.95 22.08 -18.71
CA SER A 71 5.15 20.87 -19.51
C SER A 71 5.99 19.84 -18.74
N GLY A 72 5.68 18.56 -18.92
CA GLY A 72 6.43 17.46 -18.29
C GLY A 72 6.11 17.20 -16.82
N VAL A 73 5.11 17.87 -16.25
CA VAL A 73 4.60 17.56 -14.91
C VAL A 73 3.77 16.29 -14.98
N PRO A 74 4.18 15.18 -14.33
CA PRO A 74 3.37 13.99 -14.33
C PRO A 74 2.15 14.21 -13.45
N CYS A 75 1.00 13.88 -14.02
CA CYS A 75 -0.29 13.96 -13.34
C CYS A 75 -1.09 12.71 -13.68
N VAL A 76 -1.69 12.15 -12.64
CA VAL A 76 -2.54 10.97 -12.67
C VAL A 76 -3.83 11.26 -11.92
N GLU A 77 -4.95 10.90 -12.51
CA GLU A 77 -6.25 11.03 -11.87
C GLU A 77 -6.48 9.88 -10.87
N PRO A 78 -7.21 10.10 -9.78
CA PRO A 78 -7.92 11.33 -9.41
C PRO A 78 -6.99 12.41 -8.81
N LEU A 79 -7.44 13.67 -8.90
CA LEU A 79 -6.84 14.77 -8.15
C LEU A 79 -7.35 14.75 -6.70
N VAL A 80 -6.43 14.82 -5.74
CA VAL A 80 -6.69 14.83 -4.31
C VAL A 80 -6.32 16.19 -3.74
N VAL A 81 -7.15 16.69 -2.83
CA VAL A 81 -7.01 18.01 -2.22
C VAL A 81 -7.19 17.92 -0.71
N SER A 82 -6.54 18.85 -0.02
CA SER A 82 -6.59 19.05 1.43
C SER A 82 -7.01 20.50 1.68
N TYR A 83 -8.09 20.72 2.42
CA TYR A 83 -8.67 22.07 2.59
C TYR A 83 -7.79 23.04 3.39
N ASP A 84 -6.93 22.51 4.25
CA ASP A 84 -6.00 23.23 5.13
C ASP A 84 -4.56 23.25 4.59
N GLY A 85 -4.34 22.62 3.42
CA GLY A 85 -3.03 22.49 2.81
C GLY A 85 -2.10 21.49 3.49
N THR A 86 -2.55 20.69 4.46
CA THR A 86 -1.73 19.59 4.98
C THR A 86 -1.69 18.42 4.00
N TRP A 87 -0.85 17.42 4.26
CA TRP A 87 -0.95 16.16 3.51
C TRP A 87 -2.38 15.60 3.57
N PRO A 88 -2.87 14.96 2.50
CA PRO A 88 -4.20 14.39 2.48
C PRO A 88 -4.27 13.19 3.43
N ASP A 89 -5.46 12.96 4.00
CA ASP A 89 -5.71 11.82 4.87
C ASP A 89 -5.70 10.52 4.04
N VAL A 90 -4.55 9.86 4.01
CA VAL A 90 -4.34 8.62 3.26
C VAL A 90 -5.17 7.46 3.80
N GLU A 91 -5.51 7.46 5.08
CA GLU A 91 -6.35 6.42 5.70
C GLU A 91 -7.79 6.58 5.25
N TYR A 92 -8.31 7.82 5.24
CA TYR A 92 -9.60 8.12 4.65
C TYR A 92 -9.67 7.72 3.17
N ILE A 93 -8.64 8.07 2.40
CA ILE A 93 -8.57 7.72 0.97
C ILE A 93 -8.55 6.21 0.78
N TRP A 94 -7.76 5.48 1.57
CA TRP A 94 -7.70 4.03 1.49
C TRP A 94 -9.05 3.39 1.81
N ARG A 95 -9.75 3.84 2.85
CA ARG A 95 -11.05 3.25 3.24
C ARG A 95 -12.21 3.61 2.31
N ASN A 96 -12.22 4.81 1.73
CA ASN A 96 -13.39 5.32 0.99
C ASN A 96 -13.19 5.38 -0.52
N HIS A 97 -11.95 5.40 -0.99
CA HIS A 97 -11.59 5.63 -2.38
C HIS A 97 -10.52 4.66 -2.89
N LEU A 98 -10.36 3.49 -2.26
CA LEU A 98 -9.36 2.48 -2.64
C LEU A 98 -9.34 2.24 -4.15
N GLY A 99 -10.49 1.89 -4.73
CA GLY A 99 -10.61 1.54 -6.15
C GLY A 99 -10.16 2.65 -7.11
N ASN A 100 -10.37 3.91 -6.73
CA ASN A 100 -10.11 5.06 -7.59
C ASN A 100 -8.70 5.64 -7.37
N ALA A 101 -8.22 5.63 -6.12
CA ALA A 101 -6.97 6.27 -5.73
C ALA A 101 -5.82 5.28 -5.54
N SER A 102 -5.96 4.03 -6.01
CA SER A 102 -4.87 3.05 -6.00
C SER A 102 -4.98 2.04 -7.14
N CYS A 103 -3.83 1.51 -7.55
CA CYS A 103 -3.70 0.46 -8.56
C CYS A 103 -3.31 -0.88 -7.93
N ILE A 104 -3.76 -1.98 -8.53
CA ILE A 104 -3.33 -3.33 -8.17
C ILE A 104 -1.92 -3.56 -8.72
N LEU A 105 -1.05 -4.14 -7.90
CA LEU A 105 0.31 -4.48 -8.30
C LEU A 105 0.36 -5.84 -8.99
N ALA A 106 1.03 -5.89 -10.14
CA ALA A 106 1.43 -7.15 -10.75
C ALA A 106 2.68 -7.72 -10.06
N ASN A 107 3.04 -8.95 -10.43
CA ASN A 107 4.27 -9.57 -9.94
C ASN A 107 5.49 -8.75 -10.38
N ASN A 108 6.34 -8.39 -9.41
CA ASN A 108 7.52 -7.54 -9.53
C ASN A 108 7.28 -6.03 -9.66
N ASP A 109 6.03 -5.55 -9.54
CA ASP A 109 5.78 -4.11 -9.42
C ASP A 109 6.19 -3.58 -8.04
N VAL A 110 6.60 -2.32 -7.98
CA VAL A 110 6.96 -1.60 -6.75
C VAL A 110 6.26 -0.24 -6.69
N CYS A 111 5.86 0.19 -5.48
CA CYS A 111 5.35 1.55 -5.30
C CYS A 111 6.51 2.55 -5.37
N ALA A 112 6.48 3.45 -6.36
CA ALA A 112 7.40 4.56 -6.44
C ALA A 112 6.68 5.87 -6.09
N GLN A 113 7.19 6.61 -5.12
CA GLN A 113 6.70 7.95 -4.85
C GLN A 113 7.37 8.94 -5.80
N TYR A 114 6.55 9.71 -6.52
CA TYR A 114 7.03 10.82 -7.34
C TYR A 114 6.53 12.13 -6.74
N THR A 115 7.43 13.09 -6.53
CA THR A 115 7.08 14.43 -6.05
C THR A 115 7.62 15.47 -7.02
N TYR A 116 6.75 16.34 -7.50
CA TYR A 116 7.12 17.48 -8.34
C TYR A 116 6.84 18.78 -7.58
N TYR A 117 7.82 19.66 -7.54
CA TYR A 117 7.67 21.01 -7.01
C TYR A 117 7.63 21.97 -8.18
N PHE A 118 6.49 22.65 -8.37
CA PHE A 118 6.37 23.72 -9.35
C PHE A 118 7.10 24.96 -8.83
N ASP A 119 8.14 25.39 -9.53
CA ASP A 119 9.00 26.53 -9.18
C ASP A 119 8.53 27.86 -9.79
N GLY A 120 7.43 27.85 -10.56
CA GLY A 120 6.85 29.05 -11.14
C GLY A 120 7.50 29.51 -12.44
N HIS A 121 8.32 28.67 -13.08
CA HIS A 121 9.03 28.97 -14.32
C HIS A 121 8.57 28.12 -15.51
#